data_AF-A0A6L5P5U5-F1
#
_entry.id   AF-A0A6L5P5U5-F1
#
_cell.length_a   1.000
_cell.length_b   1.000
_cell.length_c   1.000
_cell.angle_alpha   90.00
_cell.angle_beta   90.00
_cell.angle_gamma   90.00
#
_symmetry.space_group_name_H-M   'P 1'
#
loop_
_entity.id
_entity.type
_entity.pdbx_description
1 polymer ?
#
loop_
_entity_poly.entity_id
_entity_poly.type
_entity_poly.pdbx_seq_one_letter_code
_entity_poly.pdbx_strand_id
1 'polypeptide(L)'
;MLRKHLHETYMVSLIQFLKNWEYLLAMNDKAKKTITLKRGNKIVATVFTPYTFEKTDAEIEKLEATHQADQFKIKNLRKENEILKARLELLEKLNRTNNAPFE
;
A
#
# COMPACT_ATOMS: atom_id res chain seq x y z
N MET A 1 10.77 -7.31 4.22
CA MET A 1 9.63 -7.48 3.30
C MET A 1 8.47 -6.62 3.79
N LEU A 2 7.89 -5.79 2.93
CA LEU A 2 6.64 -5.09 3.23
C LEU A 2 5.53 -6.13 3.46
N ARG A 3 4.80 -6.01 4.58
CA ARG A 3 3.61 -6.81 4.93
C ARG A 3 3.82 -8.33 4.95
N LYS A 4 4.76 -8.80 5.78
CA LYS A 4 5.13 -10.23 5.94
C LYS A 4 3.94 -11.17 6.12
N HIS A 5 2.89 -10.73 6.79
CA HIS A 5 1.66 -11.49 7.08
C HIS A 5 0.79 -11.79 5.84
N LEU A 6 1.01 -11.09 4.72
CA LEU A 6 0.37 -11.39 3.43
C LEU A 6 1.10 -12.47 2.63
N HIS A 7 2.33 -12.80 3.00
CA HIS A 7 3.20 -13.74 2.29
C HIS A 7 3.25 -15.13 2.93
N GLU A 8 2.42 -15.38 3.95
CA GLU A 8 2.27 -16.71 4.53
C GLU A 8 1.54 -17.64 3.57
N THR A 9 2.31 -18.51 2.92
CA THR A 9 1.82 -19.38 1.85
C THR A 9 2.26 -20.82 2.08
N TYR A 10 1.40 -21.76 1.74
CA TYR A 10 1.76 -23.18 1.65
C TYR A 10 2.31 -23.46 0.27
N MET A 11 3.46 -24.13 0.20
CA MET A 11 4.17 -24.33 -1.05
C MET A 11 4.05 -25.78 -1.51
N VAL A 12 3.62 -25.98 -2.75
CA VAL A 12 3.38 -27.32 -3.30
C VAL A 12 3.78 -27.39 -4.77
N SER A 13 4.18 -28.58 -5.23
CA SER A 13 4.41 -28.78 -6.67
C SER A 13 3.09 -28.77 -7.44
N LEU A 14 3.13 -28.34 -8.71
CA LEU A 14 1.95 -28.32 -9.58
C LEU A 14 1.31 -29.72 -9.71
N ILE A 15 2.13 -30.77 -9.79
CA ILE A 15 1.65 -32.15 -9.92
C ILE A 15 0.92 -32.59 -8.65
N GLN A 16 1.46 -32.29 -7.47
CA GLN A 16 0.79 -32.61 -6.20
C GLN A 16 -0.49 -31.81 -6.02
N PHE A 17 -0.50 -30.55 -6.45
CA PHE A 17 -1.70 -29.71 -6.41
C PHE A 17 -2.81 -30.31 -7.26
N LEU A 18 -2.56 -30.61 -8.53
CA LEU A 18 -3.57 -31.17 -9.44
C LEU A 18 -4.15 -32.50 -8.94
N LYS A 19 -3.35 -33.31 -8.25
CA LYS A 19 -3.81 -34.59 -7.67
C LYS A 19 -4.65 -34.44 -6.40
N ASN A 20 -4.50 -33.34 -5.66
CA ASN A 20 -5.06 -33.18 -4.30
C ASN A 20 -5.75 -31.82 -4.10
N TRP A 21 -6.20 -31.18 -5.18
CA TRP A 21 -6.57 -29.77 -5.16
C TRP A 21 -7.73 -29.48 -4.20
N GLU A 22 -8.74 -30.36 -4.14
CA GLU A 22 -9.90 -30.21 -3.24
C GLU A 22 -9.48 -30.15 -1.77
N TYR A 23 -8.66 -31.11 -1.33
CA TYR A 23 -8.14 -31.16 0.03
C TYR A 23 -7.27 -29.95 0.35
N LEU A 24 -6.39 -29.58 -0.58
CA LEU A 24 -5.49 -28.45 -0.39
C LEU A 24 -6.26 -27.15 -0.27
N LEU A 25 -7.27 -26.90 -1.13
CA LEU A 25 -8.11 -25.72 -1.02
C LEU A 25 -8.84 -25.64 0.32
N ALA A 26 -9.48 -26.74 0.75
CA ALA A 26 -10.24 -26.76 2.00
C ALA A 26 -9.36 -26.54 3.24
N MET A 27 -8.21 -27.22 3.30
CA MET A 27 -7.29 -27.09 4.45
C MET A 27 -6.61 -25.72 4.48
N ASN A 28 -6.23 -25.19 3.32
CA ASN A 28 -5.61 -23.88 3.23
C ASN A 28 -6.57 -22.74 3.53
N ASP A 29 -7.85 -22.88 3.18
CA ASP A 29 -8.87 -21.91 3.53
C ASP A 29 -9.06 -21.84 5.04
N LYS A 30 -9.19 -23.01 5.70
CA LYS A 30 -9.23 -23.12 7.17
C LYS A 30 -7.95 -22.59 7.83
N ALA A 31 -6.79 -22.86 7.23
CA ALA A 31 -5.49 -22.38 7.72
C ALA A 31 -5.24 -20.89 7.39
N LYS A 32 -6.13 -20.26 6.61
CA LYS A 32 -6.05 -18.84 6.21
C LYS A 32 -4.77 -18.51 5.43
N LYS A 33 -4.30 -19.44 4.60
CA LYS A 33 -3.03 -19.34 3.87
C LYS A 33 -3.23 -19.55 2.37
N THR A 34 -2.58 -18.74 1.57
CA THR A 34 -2.54 -18.93 0.11
C THR A 34 -1.72 -20.19 -0.24
N ILE A 35 -1.84 -20.66 -1.48
CA ILE A 35 -1.04 -21.78 -1.98
C ILE A 35 -0.11 -21.31 -3.09
N THR A 36 1.20 -21.45 -2.91
CA THR A 36 2.19 -21.19 -3.95
C THR A 36 2.48 -22.47 -4.72
N LEU A 37 2.22 -22.44 -6.02
CA LEU A 37 2.46 -23.54 -6.94
C LEU A 37 3.86 -23.43 -7.54
N LYS A 38 4.59 -24.55 -7.53
CA LYS A 38 5.92 -24.67 -8.15
C LYS A 38 5.95 -25.69 -9.28
N ARG A 39 6.71 -25.37 -10.33
CA ARG A 39 7.14 -26.32 -11.37
C ARG A 39 8.67 -26.41 -11.32
N GLY A 40 9.20 -27.48 -10.75
CA GLY A 40 10.62 -27.56 -10.39
C GLY A 40 10.99 -26.46 -9.38
N ASN A 41 12.03 -25.69 -9.69
CA ASN A 41 12.46 -24.57 -8.83
C ASN A 41 11.73 -23.24 -9.11
N LYS A 42 10.84 -23.19 -10.11
CA LYS A 42 10.13 -21.96 -10.48
C LYS A 42 8.75 -21.89 -9.81
N ILE A 43 8.42 -20.74 -9.22
CA ILE A 43 7.05 -20.42 -8.82
C ILE A 43 6.26 -20.10 -10.09
N VAL A 44 5.11 -20.76 -10.28
CA VAL A 44 4.30 -20.61 -11.50
C VAL A 44 2.95 -19.95 -11.24
N ALA A 45 2.44 -20.02 -10.02
CA ALA A 45 1.17 -19.41 -9.65
C ALA A 45 1.02 -19.31 -8.13
N THR A 46 0.14 -18.42 -7.69
CA THR A 46 -0.38 -18.35 -6.33
C THR A 46 -1.89 -18.52 -6.40
N VAL A 47 -2.42 -19.48 -5.65
CA VAL A 47 -3.85 -19.75 -5.57
C VAL A 47 -4.38 -19.14 -4.28
N PHE A 48 -5.43 -18.33 -4.43
CA PHE A 48 -6.18 -17.76 -3.32
C PHE A 48 -7.36 -18.66 -3.00
N THR A 49 -7.56 -18.91 -1.71
CA THR A 49 -8.81 -19.45 -1.18
C THR A 49 -9.78 -18.30 -0.91
N PRO A 50 -11.11 -18.55 -0.78
CA PRO A 50 -12.09 -17.51 -0.51
C PRO A 50 -11.70 -16.59 0.65
N TYR A 51 -11.29 -17.15 1.80
CA TYR A 51 -10.88 -16.35 2.96
C TYR A 51 -9.66 -15.47 2.66
N THR A 52 -8.65 -16.03 2.00
CA THR A 52 -7.42 -15.28 1.68
C THR A 52 -7.64 -14.23 0.62
N PHE A 53 -8.60 -14.45 -0.28
CA PHE A 53 -9.01 -13.48 -1.29
C PHE A 53 -9.67 -12.27 -0.62
N GLU A 54 -10.71 -12.49 0.19
CA GLU A 54 -11.40 -11.43 0.93
C GLU A 54 -10.46 -10.65 1.84
N LYS A 55 -9.56 -11.34 2.56
CA LYS A 55 -8.56 -10.68 3.41
C LYS A 55 -7.63 -9.77 2.61
N THR A 56 -7.19 -10.23 1.44
CA THR A 56 -6.27 -9.47 0.58
C THR A 56 -6.99 -8.25 0.00
N ASP A 57 -8.23 -8.44 -0.46
CA ASP A 57 -9.07 -7.38 -1.01
C ASP A 57 -9.34 -6.28 0.03
N ALA A 58 -9.76 -6.65 1.24
CA ALA A 58 -9.96 -5.70 2.33
C ALA A 58 -8.68 -4.93 2.72
N GLU A 59 -7.51 -5.58 2.65
CA GLU A 59 -6.23 -4.90 2.87
C GLU A 59 -5.85 -3.93 1.74
N ILE A 60 -6.24 -4.23 0.50
CA ILE A 60 -6.07 -3.34 -0.65
C ILE A 60 -6.99 -2.12 -0.49
N GLU A 61 -8.28 -2.32 -0.19
CA GLU A 61 -9.22 -1.22 0.03
C GLU A 61 -8.74 -0.27 1.14
N LYS A 62 -8.26 -0.83 2.26
CA LYS A 62 -7.70 -0.03 3.36
C LYS A 62 -6.48 0.77 2.92
N LEU A 63 -5.63 0.18 2.09
CA LEU A 63 -4.45 0.85 1.52
C LEU A 63 -4.84 2.01 0.63
N GLU A 64 -5.80 1.79 -0.26
CA GLU A 64 -6.28 2.80 -1.20
C GLU A 64 -6.96 3.96 -0.47
N ALA A 65 -7.81 3.66 0.52
CA ALA A 65 -8.43 4.68 1.37
C ALA A 65 -7.39 5.51 2.13
N THR A 66 -6.35 4.87 2.68
CA THR A 66 -5.25 5.56 3.36
C THR A 66 -4.49 6.46 2.38
N HIS A 67 -4.18 5.93 1.19
CA HIS A 67 -3.49 6.68 0.16
C HIS A 67 -4.28 7.91 -0.31
N GLN A 68 -5.60 7.78 -0.47
CA GLN A 68 -6.47 8.89 -0.84
C GLN A 68 -6.50 9.98 0.24
N ALA A 69 -6.57 9.58 1.52
CA ALA A 69 -6.49 10.51 2.65
C ALA A 69 -5.14 11.26 2.67
N ASP A 70 -4.04 10.56 2.43
CA ASP A 70 -2.71 11.14 2.34
C ASP A 70 -2.61 12.14 1.18
N GLN A 71 -3.14 11.80 0.00
CA GLN A 71 -3.19 12.72 -1.14
C GLN A 71 -3.96 14.00 -0.80
N PHE A 72 -5.11 13.89 -0.14
CA PHE A 72 -5.89 15.05 0.28
C PHE A 72 -5.12 15.92 1.27
N LYS A 73 -4.47 15.30 2.26
CA LYS A 73 -3.64 16.01 3.25
C LYS A 73 -2.46 16.71 2.59
N ILE A 74 -1.76 16.05 1.67
CA ILE A 74 -0.66 16.65 0.90
C ILE A 74 -1.14 17.87 0.10
N LYS A 75 -2.31 17.78 -0.53
CA LYS A 75 -2.88 18.91 -1.28
C LYS A 75 -3.14 20.12 -0.38
N ASN A 76 -3.68 19.90 0.81
CA ASN A 76 -3.94 20.99 1.76
C ASN A 76 -2.64 21.61 2.30
N LEU A 77 -1.68 20.76 2.69
CA LEU A 77 -0.37 21.22 3.16
C LEU A 77 0.38 22.03 2.09
N ARG A 78 0.27 21.66 0.81
CA ARG A 78 0.86 22.45 -0.29
C ARG A 78 0.27 23.85 -0.38
N LYS A 79 -1.06 23.97 -0.29
CA LYS A 79 -1.75 25.27 -0.29
C LYS A 79 -1.36 26.13 0.90
N GLU A 80 -1.34 25.55 2.10
CA GLU A 80 -0.92 26.26 3.32
C GLU A 80 0.51 26.77 3.20
N ASN A 81 1.41 25.93 2.66
CA ASN A 81 2.81 26.30 2.45
C ASN A 81 2.96 27.45 1.43
N GLU A 82 2.21 27.44 0.33
CA GLU A 82 2.17 28.54 -0.64
C GLU A 82 1.68 29.86 0.00
N ILE A 83 0.62 29.80 0.81
CA ILE A 83 0.10 30.97 1.53
C ILE A 83 1.15 31.51 2.52
N LEU A 84 1.80 30.63 3.28
CA LEU A 84 2.83 31.03 4.24
C LEU A 84 4.04 31.64 3.55
N LYS A 85 4.48 31.08 2.41
CA LYS A 85 5.53 31.67 1.58
C LYS A 85 5.16 33.06 1.08
N ALA A 86 3.94 33.25 0.56
CA ALA A 86 3.48 34.56 0.12
C ALA A 86 3.43 35.58 1.26
N ARG A 87 3.02 35.16 2.47
CA ARG A 87 3.03 36.03 3.67
C ARG A 87 4.45 36.41 4.09
N LEU A 88 5.39 35.45 4.07
CA LEU A 88 6.80 35.72 4.35
C LEU A 88 7.38 36.72 3.35
N GLU A 89 7.13 36.53 2.05
CA GLU A 89 7.59 37.48 1.01
C GLU A 89 7.03 38.89 1.21
N LEU A 90 5.76 39.03 1.60
CA LEU A 90 5.17 40.33 1.91
C LEU A 90 5.82 40.99 3.13
N LEU A 91 6.07 40.23 4.20
CA LEU A 91 6.77 40.73 5.39
C LEU A 91 8.22 41.15 5.06
N GLU A 92 8.93 40.38 4.24
CA GLU A 92 10.27 40.73 3.78
C GLU A 92 10.26 42.03 2.95
N LYS A 93 9.28 42.19 2.06
CA LYS A 93 9.11 43.44 1.29
C LYS A 93 8.84 44.62 2.22
N LEU A 94 7.90 44.50 3.15
CA LEU A 94 7.57 45.56 4.11
C LEU A 94 8.78 45.96 4.97
N ASN A 95 9.56 44.99 5.45
CA ASN A 95 10.78 45.26 6.22
C ASN A 95 11.87 45.96 5.39
N ARG A 96 12.00 45.64 4.10
CA ARG A 96 12.92 46.36 3.20
C ARG A 96 12.46 47.79 2.95
N THR A 97 11.16 48.04 2.81
CA THR A 97 10.60 49.39 2.62
C THR A 97 10.75 50.25 3.87
N ASN A 98 10.55 49.68 5.07
CA ASN A 98 10.69 50.40 6.35
C ASN A 98 12.14 50.73 6.73
N ASN A 99 13.12 50.06 6.14
CA ASN A 99 14.56 50.30 6.36
C ASN A 99 15.21 51.11 5.23
N ALA A 100 14.42 51.64 4.27
CA ALA A 100 14.94 52.59 3.29
C ALA A 100 15.24 53.92 4.01
N PRO A 101 16.47 54.46 3.90
CA PRO A 101 16.75 55.78 4.44
C PRO A 101 15.82 56.78 3.74
N PHE A 102 15.12 57.59 4.52
CA PHE A 102 14.37 58.73 4.01
C PHE A 102 15.40 59.69 3.37
N GLU A 103 15.46 59.72 2.04
CA GLU A 103 16.09 60.81 1.27
C GLU A 103 15.13 62.01 1.14
#